data_AF-A0A2D0LCR8-F1
#
_entry.id   AF-A0A2D0LCR8-F1
#
_cell.length_a   1.000
_cell.length_b   1.000
_cell.length_c   1.000
_cell.angle_alpha   90.00
_cell.angle_beta   90.00
_cell.angle_gamma   90.00
#
_symmetry.space_group_name_H-M   'P 1'
#
loop_
_entity.id
_entity.type
_entity.pdbx_description
1 polymer ?
#
loop_
_entity_poly.entity_id
_entity_poly.type
_entity_poly.pdbx_seq_one_letter_code
_entity_poly.pdbx_strand_id
1 'polypeptide(L)'
;MNHDEKKLELQRQRKAWDKYRECVRDRWNKNAINRMMNNGSRWRLLGFTRNLHISMQNNIDELRCKILPLSNEEQQFADAFMGKNFFIVHATNANLTNNPAKNLLIYSSCRLKVNKIEFPEHNSSYQDRFGLGNDDYVFFSLEVGNTLQKPYSIFGLNFFRIPYKRENMALRHSVMTLIDQIKLEPPKSRMIKNISESARKHLETRNFTREKTHFCGIDNCLEGLLYSIVLEIRDLGNYSWMKNDANLILSARTDDEINQVINGLFRPEVRVPKMVGIPSGFYQVTMNKRF
;
A
#
# COMPACT_ATOMS: atom_id res chain seq x y z
N MET A 1 -41.85 21.44 3.32
CA MET A 1 -40.38 21.51 3.22
C MET A 1 -40.00 21.93 1.81
N ASN A 2 -39.47 23.15 1.66
CA ASN A 2 -39.03 23.71 0.37
C ASN A 2 -37.87 22.86 -0.20
N HIS A 3 -37.66 22.91 -1.51
CA HIS A 3 -36.56 22.28 -2.23
C HIS A 3 -35.20 22.56 -1.58
N ASP A 4 -34.96 23.78 -1.10
CA ASP A 4 -33.70 24.16 -0.46
C ASP A 4 -33.52 23.53 0.93
N GLU A 5 -34.60 23.38 1.70
CA GLU A 5 -34.58 22.68 2.99
C GLU A 5 -34.31 21.18 2.80
N LYS A 6 -34.90 20.56 1.76
CA LYS A 6 -34.60 19.16 1.38
C LYS A 6 -33.12 18.98 1.02
N LYS A 7 -32.55 19.91 0.25
CA LYS A 7 -31.15 19.88 -0.15
C LYS A 7 -30.20 20.02 1.05
N LEU A 8 -30.52 20.94 1.97
CA LEU A 8 -29.75 21.14 3.20
C LEU A 8 -29.80 19.92 4.11
N GLU A 9 -30.98 19.31 4.27
CA GLU A 9 -31.13 18.11 5.08
C GLU A 9 -30.36 16.92 4.50
N LEU A 10 -30.43 16.70 3.18
CA LEU A 10 -29.61 15.69 2.51
C LEU A 10 -28.10 15.92 2.71
N GLN A 11 -27.64 17.17 2.70
CA GLN A 11 -26.24 17.50 2.97
C GLN A 11 -25.85 17.18 4.43
N ARG A 12 -26.73 17.48 5.40
CA ARG A 12 -26.51 17.15 6.81
C ARG A 12 -26.42 15.64 7.00
N GLN A 13 -27.35 14.89 6.41
CA GLN A 13 -27.35 13.43 6.46
C GLN A 13 -26.08 12.83 5.84
N ARG A 14 -25.64 13.33 4.68
CA ARG A 14 -24.38 12.90 4.05
C ARG A 14 -23.19 13.13 4.98
N LYS A 15 -23.06 14.32 5.57
CA LYS A 15 -21.98 14.63 6.52
C LYS A 15 -22.01 13.71 7.76
N ALA A 16 -23.20 13.41 8.28
CA ALA A 16 -23.36 12.51 9.41
C ALA A 16 -22.93 11.07 9.06
N TRP A 17 -23.35 10.58 7.89
CA TRP A 17 -22.94 9.27 7.36
C TRP A 17 -21.43 9.19 7.11
N ASP A 18 -20.82 10.24 6.56
CA ASP A 18 -19.39 10.31 6.35
C ASP A 18 -18.64 10.21 7.68
N LYS A 19 -19.05 11.00 8.68
CA LYS A 19 -18.45 10.94 10.02
C LYS A 19 -18.60 9.56 10.65
N TYR A 20 -19.78 8.94 10.53
CA TYR A 20 -20.01 7.59 11.03
C TYR A 20 -19.08 6.57 10.35
N ARG A 21 -19.00 6.61 9.01
CA ARG A 21 -18.12 5.72 8.22
C ARG A 21 -16.66 5.88 8.61
N GLU A 22 -16.19 7.12 8.79
CA GLU A 22 -14.84 7.41 9.25
C GLU A 22 -14.56 6.76 10.63
N CYS A 23 -15.45 6.96 11.61
CA CYS A 23 -15.29 6.36 12.93
C CYS A 23 -15.30 4.82 12.90
N VAL A 24 -16.11 4.21 12.04
CA VAL A 24 -16.12 2.75 11.85
C VAL A 24 -14.81 2.28 11.24
N ARG A 25 -14.27 2.98 10.25
CA ARG A 25 -13.03 2.63 9.56
C ARG A 25 -11.82 2.79 10.49
N ASP A 26 -11.75 3.85 11.28
CA ASP A 26 -10.73 4.04 12.31
C ASP A 26 -10.77 2.89 13.34
N ARG A 27 -11.96 2.52 13.82
CA ARG A 27 -12.12 1.38 14.74
C ARG A 27 -11.67 0.07 14.11
N TRP A 28 -11.96 -0.14 12.83
CA TRP A 28 -11.52 -1.34 12.12
C TRP A 28 -9.99 -1.40 12.01
N ASN A 29 -9.35 -0.28 11.69
CA ASN A 29 -7.89 -0.18 11.67
C ASN A 29 -7.31 -0.48 13.06
N LYS A 30 -7.87 0.15 14.10
CA LYS A 30 -7.49 -0.09 15.50
C LYS A 30 -7.54 -1.58 15.88
N ASN A 31 -8.64 -2.22 15.55
CA ASN A 31 -8.84 -3.64 15.81
C ASN A 31 -7.91 -4.54 15.00
N ALA A 32 -7.65 -4.20 13.74
CA ALA A 32 -6.76 -4.99 12.88
C ALA A 32 -5.30 -4.94 13.37
N ILE A 33 -4.81 -3.76 13.75
CA ILE A 33 -3.48 -3.61 14.36
C ILE A 33 -3.42 -4.30 15.74
N ASN A 34 -4.46 -4.17 16.57
CA ASN A 34 -4.51 -4.89 17.86
C ASN A 34 -4.45 -6.41 17.66
N ARG A 35 -5.13 -6.92 16.63
CA ARG A 35 -5.05 -8.34 16.25
C ARG A 35 -3.63 -8.74 15.84
N MET A 36 -2.94 -7.92 15.05
CA MET A 36 -1.52 -8.17 14.72
C MET A 36 -0.67 -8.29 15.99
N MET A 37 -0.80 -7.32 16.93
CA MET A 37 -0.05 -7.34 18.19
C MET A 37 -0.37 -8.55 19.07
N ASN A 38 -1.65 -8.91 19.19
CA ASN A 38 -2.09 -9.98 20.08
C ASN A 38 -1.79 -11.37 19.51
N ASN A 39 -1.94 -11.56 18.19
CA ASN A 39 -1.89 -12.87 17.57
C ASN A 39 -0.56 -13.14 16.86
N GLY A 40 0.07 -12.13 16.27
CA GLY A 40 1.28 -12.30 15.49
C GLY A 40 2.52 -12.53 16.38
N SER A 41 3.08 -13.74 16.33
CA SER A 41 4.25 -14.12 17.12
C SER A 41 5.49 -13.27 16.80
N ARG A 42 5.64 -12.79 15.55
CA ARG A 42 6.77 -11.95 15.11
C ARG A 42 6.78 -10.56 15.76
N TRP A 43 5.63 -10.11 16.27
CA TRP A 43 5.51 -8.85 17.02
C TRP A 43 5.83 -9.03 18.50
N ARG A 44 5.65 -10.24 19.05
CA ARG A 44 5.92 -10.54 20.46
C ARG A 44 7.38 -10.86 20.73
N LEU A 45 8.04 -11.55 19.80
CA LEU A 45 9.44 -12.01 19.90
C LEU A 45 10.48 -10.89 20.04
N LEU A 46 10.14 -9.65 19.71
CA LEU A 46 11.07 -8.52 19.72
C LEU A 46 11.00 -7.68 21.00
N GLY A 47 10.34 -8.16 22.05
CA GLY A 47 10.22 -7.41 23.31
C GLY A 47 9.57 -6.04 23.10
N PHE A 48 8.61 -5.95 22.18
CA PHE A 48 7.95 -4.69 21.84
C PHE A 48 7.27 -4.12 23.09
N THR A 49 7.95 -3.16 23.70
CA THR A 49 7.39 -2.23 24.69
C THR A 49 6.61 -1.10 24.01
N ARG A 50 6.74 -0.94 22.68
CA ARG A 50 6.07 0.10 21.90
C ARG A 50 4.81 -0.41 21.20
N ASN A 51 3.74 0.34 21.38
CA ASN A 51 2.46 0.16 20.70
C ASN A 51 2.65 0.28 19.17
N LEU A 52 2.24 -0.75 18.40
CA LEU A 52 2.38 -0.78 16.94
C LEU A 52 1.65 0.40 16.26
N HIS A 53 0.56 0.90 16.86
CA HIS A 53 -0.12 2.12 16.42
C HIS A 53 0.84 3.32 16.39
N ILE A 54 1.57 3.52 17.49
CA ILE A 54 2.49 4.63 17.65
C ILE A 54 3.67 4.46 16.71
N SER A 55 4.21 3.25 16.60
CA SER A 55 5.38 2.97 15.75
C SER A 55 5.08 3.29 14.27
N MET A 56 3.94 2.83 13.75
CA MET A 56 3.54 3.11 12.36
C MET A 56 3.31 4.60 12.10
N GLN A 57 2.89 5.37 13.11
CA GLN A 57 2.69 6.80 12.99
C GLN A 57 4.00 7.59 13.10
N ASN A 58 4.92 7.16 13.97
CA ASN A 58 6.18 7.85 14.18
C ASN A 58 7.19 7.63 13.05
N ASN A 59 7.09 6.52 12.31
CA ASN A 59 8.00 6.22 11.21
C ASN A 59 8.07 7.34 10.16
N ILE A 60 6.93 7.97 9.83
CA ILE A 60 6.93 9.07 8.86
C ILE A 60 7.60 10.32 9.42
N ASP A 61 7.43 10.60 10.71
CA ASP A 61 8.07 11.76 11.35
C ASP A 61 9.58 11.56 11.47
N GLU A 62 10.04 10.34 11.80
CA GLU A 62 11.45 10.00 11.76
C GLU A 62 12.06 10.15 10.36
N LEU A 63 11.31 9.78 9.31
CA LEU A 63 11.76 9.98 7.92
C LEU A 63 11.82 11.46 7.55
N ARG A 64 10.80 12.25 7.89
CA ARG A 64 10.79 13.71 7.66
C ARG A 64 12.02 14.38 8.27
N CYS A 65 12.35 14.05 9.53
CA CYS A 65 13.51 14.59 10.22
C CYS A 65 14.85 14.21 9.57
N LYS A 66 14.95 13.04 8.94
CA LYS A 66 16.17 12.58 8.26
C LYS A 66 16.31 13.12 6.84
N ILE A 67 15.18 13.30 6.16
CA ILE A 67 15.15 13.62 4.75
C ILE A 67 15.08 15.12 4.49
N LEU A 68 14.42 15.91 5.33
CA LEU A 68 14.27 17.33 5.05
C LEU A 68 15.50 18.14 5.51
N PRO A 69 15.92 19.16 4.74
CA PRO A 69 15.36 19.59 3.45
C PRO A 69 15.79 18.68 2.27
N LEU A 70 14.98 18.67 1.21
CA LEU A 70 15.32 18.01 -0.06
C LEU A 70 16.29 18.87 -0.88
N SER A 71 17.21 18.23 -1.62
CA SER A 71 17.97 18.88 -2.69
C SER A 71 17.05 19.25 -3.86
N ASN A 72 17.54 20.06 -4.81
CA ASN A 72 16.76 20.44 -5.98
C ASN A 72 16.35 19.21 -6.82
N GLU A 73 17.27 18.26 -7.02
CA GLU A 73 17.03 17.04 -7.79
C GLU A 73 16.03 16.11 -7.09
N GLU A 74 16.14 16.01 -5.76
CA GLU A 74 15.21 15.24 -4.93
C GLU A 74 13.83 15.87 -4.91
N GLN A 75 13.74 17.20 -4.85
CA GLN A 75 12.47 17.92 -4.94
C GLN A 75 11.81 17.70 -6.31
N GLN A 76 12.57 17.75 -7.41
CA GLN A 76 12.03 17.45 -8.74
C GLN A 76 11.51 16.01 -8.85
N PHE A 77 12.21 15.04 -8.26
CA PHE A 77 11.74 13.66 -8.19
C PHE A 77 10.47 13.55 -7.33
N ALA A 78 10.44 14.20 -6.16
CA ALA A 78 9.30 14.22 -5.26
C ALA A 78 8.05 14.81 -5.92
N ASP A 79 8.19 15.92 -6.63
CA ASP A 79 7.09 16.57 -7.36
C ASP A 79 6.57 15.65 -8.48
N ALA A 80 7.48 15.03 -9.23
CA ALA A 80 7.12 14.07 -10.28
C ALA A 80 6.41 12.84 -9.72
N PHE A 81 6.87 12.31 -8.57
CA PHE A 81 6.29 11.17 -7.89
C PHE A 81 4.90 11.48 -7.34
N MET A 82 4.76 12.57 -6.57
CA MET A 82 3.49 12.95 -5.94
C MET A 82 2.45 13.42 -6.96
N GLY A 83 2.88 13.89 -8.13
CA GLY A 83 2.01 14.20 -9.26
C GLY A 83 1.41 12.98 -9.97
N LYS A 84 1.84 11.74 -9.64
CA LYS A 84 1.34 10.53 -10.29
C LYS A 84 -0.03 10.09 -9.80
N ASN A 85 -0.76 9.40 -10.67
CA ASN A 85 -1.94 8.65 -10.28
C ASN A 85 -1.53 7.27 -9.78
N PHE A 86 -1.73 7.01 -8.49
CA PHE A 86 -1.52 5.69 -7.90
C PHE A 86 -2.80 4.86 -7.91
N PHE A 87 -2.66 3.56 -8.14
CA PHE A 87 -3.73 2.58 -8.05
C PHE A 87 -3.32 1.45 -7.11
N ILE A 88 -4.29 0.96 -6.33
CA ILE A 88 -4.15 -0.31 -5.62
C ILE A 88 -4.86 -1.40 -6.41
N VAL A 89 -4.22 -2.56 -6.52
CA VAL A 89 -4.67 -3.65 -7.37
C VAL A 89 -4.85 -4.92 -6.57
N HIS A 90 -6.05 -5.48 -6.65
CA HIS A 90 -6.39 -6.78 -6.10
C HIS A 90 -6.56 -7.79 -7.22
N ALA A 91 -5.89 -8.93 -7.13
CA ALA A 91 -5.96 -10.01 -8.10
C ALA A 91 -6.66 -11.22 -7.48
N THR A 92 -7.65 -11.78 -8.17
CA THR A 92 -8.37 -12.99 -7.74
C THR A 92 -9.00 -13.71 -8.93
N ASN A 93 -9.35 -14.98 -8.78
CA ASN A 93 -10.16 -15.70 -9.78
C ASN A 93 -11.67 -15.48 -9.58
N ALA A 94 -12.08 -14.95 -8.43
CA ALA A 94 -13.49 -14.68 -8.16
C ALA A 94 -14.00 -13.46 -8.94
N ASN A 95 -15.29 -13.48 -9.32
CA ASN A 95 -15.96 -12.29 -9.83
C ASN A 95 -16.56 -11.50 -8.66
N LEU A 96 -15.81 -10.50 -8.18
CA LEU A 96 -16.18 -9.66 -7.02
C LEU A 96 -17.24 -8.58 -7.33
N THR A 97 -17.76 -8.57 -8.56
CA THR A 97 -18.74 -7.58 -9.05
C THR A 97 -20.07 -8.22 -9.42
N ASN A 98 -20.23 -9.51 -9.12
CA ASN A 98 -21.45 -10.28 -9.38
C ASN A 98 -22.56 -9.93 -8.37
N ASN A 99 -23.00 -8.68 -8.37
CA ASN A 99 -24.15 -8.18 -7.62
C ASN A 99 -24.95 -7.20 -8.48
N PRO A 100 -26.25 -6.98 -8.19
CA PRO A 100 -27.12 -6.16 -9.04
C PRO A 100 -26.60 -4.73 -9.27
N ALA A 101 -25.97 -4.14 -8.26
CA ALA A 101 -25.40 -2.80 -8.33
C ALA A 101 -24.01 -2.74 -8.99
N LYS A 102 -23.42 -3.89 -9.34
CA LYS A 102 -22.04 -4.01 -9.86
C LYS A 102 -21.01 -3.29 -8.99
N ASN A 103 -21.23 -3.25 -7.68
CA ASN A 103 -20.28 -2.69 -6.73
C ASN A 103 -19.14 -3.68 -6.51
N LEU A 104 -17.92 -3.20 -6.32
CA LEU A 104 -16.79 -4.04 -5.95
C LEU A 104 -16.81 -4.26 -4.43
N LEU A 105 -16.92 -5.51 -3.99
CA LEU A 105 -16.85 -5.90 -2.58
C LEU A 105 -15.71 -6.90 -2.39
N ILE A 106 -14.72 -6.51 -1.57
CA ILE A 106 -13.57 -7.35 -1.24
C ILE A 106 -13.52 -7.53 0.27
N TYR A 107 -13.39 -8.77 0.73
CA TYR A 107 -13.38 -9.11 2.16
C TYR A 107 -12.02 -9.66 2.57
N SER A 108 -11.60 -9.38 3.81
CA SER A 108 -10.44 -10.03 4.43
C SER A 108 -10.70 -11.53 4.58
N SER A 109 -9.64 -12.33 4.71
CA SER A 109 -9.78 -13.78 4.92
C SER A 109 -10.63 -14.09 6.16
N CYS A 110 -10.45 -13.32 7.24
CA CYS A 110 -11.29 -13.40 8.44
C CYS A 110 -12.78 -13.15 8.13
N ARG A 111 -13.09 -12.11 7.34
CA ARG A 111 -14.47 -11.80 6.96
C ARG A 111 -15.08 -12.84 6.03
N LEU A 112 -14.30 -13.39 5.10
CA LEU A 112 -14.73 -14.49 4.23
C LEU A 112 -15.14 -15.72 5.07
N LYS A 113 -14.33 -16.10 6.07
CA LYS A 113 -14.66 -17.19 7.00
C LYS A 113 -15.93 -16.92 7.81
N VAL A 114 -16.05 -15.72 8.40
CA VAL A 114 -17.24 -15.32 9.16
C VAL A 114 -18.51 -15.36 8.29
N ASN A 115 -18.41 -14.92 7.04
CA ASN A 115 -19.53 -14.89 6.10
C ASN A 115 -19.75 -16.24 5.37
N LYS A 116 -18.96 -17.28 5.67
CA LYS A 116 -18.99 -18.59 5.00
C LYS A 116 -18.86 -18.49 3.47
N ILE A 117 -18.05 -17.55 3.00
CA ILE A 117 -17.71 -17.41 1.57
C ILE A 117 -16.48 -18.26 1.31
N GLU A 118 -16.54 -19.17 0.34
CA GLU A 118 -15.41 -20.01 -0.04
C GLU A 118 -14.29 -19.18 -0.69
N PHE A 119 -13.05 -19.51 -0.34
CA PHE A 119 -11.87 -18.89 -0.93
C PHE A 119 -10.65 -19.81 -0.82
N PRO A 120 -9.62 -19.60 -1.66
CA PRO A 120 -8.40 -20.40 -1.60
C PRO A 120 -7.59 -20.08 -0.34
N GLU A 121 -7.67 -20.92 0.70
CA GLU A 121 -6.99 -20.68 1.98
C GLU A 121 -5.45 -20.66 1.85
N HIS A 122 -4.89 -21.28 0.81
CA HIS A 122 -3.44 -21.31 0.57
C HIS A 122 -2.85 -19.94 0.21
N ASN A 123 -3.69 -18.96 -0.19
CA ASN A 123 -3.24 -17.58 -0.42
C ASN A 123 -2.93 -16.81 0.87
N SER A 124 -3.27 -17.36 2.04
CA SER A 124 -2.93 -16.80 3.36
C SER A 124 -2.13 -17.84 4.15
N SER A 125 -0.81 -17.69 4.13
CA SER A 125 0.09 -18.67 4.74
C SER A 125 -0.12 -18.76 6.26
N TYR A 126 0.41 -19.82 6.86
CA TYR A 126 0.46 -19.94 8.32
C TYR A 126 1.23 -18.76 8.93
N GLN A 127 2.31 -18.31 8.28
CA GLN A 127 3.13 -17.21 8.77
C GLN A 127 2.43 -15.85 8.66
N ASP A 128 1.54 -15.63 7.68
CA ASP A 128 0.71 -14.42 7.63
C ASP A 128 -0.25 -14.38 8.83
N ARG A 129 -0.98 -15.50 9.04
CA ARG A 129 -2.00 -15.61 10.09
C ARG A 129 -1.43 -15.60 11.50
N PHE A 130 -0.43 -16.43 11.78
CA PHE A 130 0.10 -16.63 13.14
C PHE A 130 1.43 -15.92 13.36
N GLY A 131 2.22 -15.69 12.31
CA GLY A 131 3.44 -14.90 12.38
C GLY A 131 3.14 -13.41 12.48
N LEU A 132 2.33 -12.87 11.56
CA LEU A 132 2.01 -11.44 11.49
C LEU A 132 0.64 -11.06 12.08
N GLY A 133 -0.35 -11.96 12.09
CA GLY A 133 -1.70 -11.64 12.56
C GLY A 133 -2.44 -10.65 11.67
N ASN A 134 -2.09 -10.57 10.38
CA ASN A 134 -2.61 -9.59 9.41
C ASN A 134 -3.79 -10.12 8.57
N ASP A 135 -4.40 -11.23 8.97
CA ASP A 135 -5.44 -11.96 8.24
C ASP A 135 -6.82 -11.26 8.21
N ASP A 136 -6.96 -10.17 8.98
CA ASP A 136 -8.12 -9.27 8.94
C ASP A 136 -7.90 -8.04 8.03
N TYR A 137 -6.87 -8.07 7.18
CA TYR A 137 -6.70 -7.09 6.09
C TYR A 137 -7.11 -7.66 4.74
N VAL A 138 -7.49 -6.75 3.83
CA VAL A 138 -7.52 -6.98 2.39
C VAL A 138 -6.21 -6.45 1.82
N PHE A 139 -5.56 -7.26 0.98
CA PHE A 139 -4.24 -6.97 0.43
C PHE A 139 -4.32 -6.51 -1.02
N PHE A 140 -3.48 -5.53 -1.34
CA PHE A 140 -3.35 -4.95 -2.66
C PHE A 140 -1.88 -4.68 -2.97
N SER A 141 -1.50 -4.79 -4.24
CA SER A 141 -0.26 -4.18 -4.69
C SER A 141 -0.46 -2.74 -5.14
N LEU A 142 0.56 -1.90 -5.00
CA LEU A 142 0.58 -0.55 -5.55
C LEU A 142 1.05 -0.57 -7.02
N GLU A 143 0.41 0.24 -7.86
CA GLU A 143 0.80 0.50 -9.25
C GLU A 143 0.75 2.02 -9.53
N VAL A 144 1.54 2.44 -10.51
CA VAL A 144 1.56 3.84 -10.99
C VAL A 144 0.97 3.88 -12.39
N GLY A 145 0.14 4.90 -12.64
CA GLY A 145 -0.41 5.19 -13.95
C GLY A 145 -1.76 4.53 -14.23
N ASN A 146 -2.38 4.96 -15.32
CA ASN A 146 -3.77 4.62 -15.64
C ASN A 146 -3.95 3.25 -16.31
N THR A 147 -2.88 2.59 -16.71
CA THR A 147 -2.88 1.27 -17.36
C THR A 147 -2.45 0.17 -16.39
N LEU A 148 -3.01 -1.03 -16.53
CA LEU A 148 -2.63 -2.18 -15.72
C LEU A 148 -1.16 -2.53 -15.99
N GLN A 149 -0.33 -2.51 -14.95
CA GLN A 149 1.11 -2.73 -15.08
C GLN A 149 1.49 -4.21 -14.91
N LYS A 150 0.67 -5.00 -14.20
CA LYS A 150 0.91 -6.42 -13.99
C LYS A 150 0.10 -7.29 -14.97
N PRO A 151 0.76 -8.04 -15.86
CA PRO A 151 0.06 -8.94 -16.78
C PRO A 151 -0.39 -10.25 -16.11
N TYR A 152 0.21 -10.61 -14.97
CA TYR A 152 -0.01 -11.90 -14.30
C TYR A 152 0.06 -11.77 -12.78
N SER A 153 -0.74 -12.59 -12.10
CA SER A 153 -0.71 -12.77 -10.64
C SER A 153 -1.00 -14.22 -10.27
N ILE A 154 -0.23 -14.75 -9.32
CA ILE A 154 -0.49 -16.09 -8.75
C ILE A 154 -1.82 -16.15 -7.98
N PHE A 155 -2.35 -15.01 -7.56
CA PHE A 155 -3.61 -14.92 -6.80
C PHE A 155 -4.84 -15.02 -7.70
N GLY A 156 -4.68 -14.78 -9.00
CA GLY A 156 -5.74 -14.99 -9.99
C GLY A 156 -5.63 -14.11 -11.22
N LEU A 157 -6.54 -14.36 -12.16
CA LEU A 157 -6.53 -13.78 -13.50
C LEU A 157 -7.38 -12.51 -13.64
N ASN A 158 -8.27 -12.22 -12.68
CA ASN A 158 -9.06 -11.00 -12.67
C ASN A 158 -8.37 -9.92 -11.84
N PHE A 159 -8.26 -8.72 -12.39
CA PHE A 159 -7.62 -7.58 -11.72
C PHE A 159 -8.66 -6.49 -11.46
N PHE A 160 -8.73 -6.07 -10.19
CA PHE A 160 -9.57 -4.97 -9.74
C PHE A 160 -8.67 -3.82 -9.30
N ARG A 161 -8.67 -2.72 -10.06
CA ARG A 161 -7.81 -1.54 -9.81
C ARG A 161 -8.65 -0.40 -9.24
N ILE A 162 -8.22 0.15 -8.12
CA ILE A 162 -8.92 1.23 -7.42
C ILE A 162 -7.96 2.43 -7.34
N PRO A 163 -8.36 3.64 -7.76
CA PRO A 163 -7.57 4.84 -7.55
C PRO A 163 -7.24 5.00 -6.05
N TYR A 164 -5.95 5.12 -5.73
CA TYR A 164 -5.47 5.26 -4.37
C TYR A 164 -5.46 6.74 -3.98
N LYS A 165 -6.64 7.26 -3.64
CA LYS A 165 -6.84 8.69 -3.33
C LYS A 165 -7.60 8.90 -2.03
N ARG A 166 -7.32 10.01 -1.34
CA ARG A 166 -7.85 10.35 -0.01
C ARG A 166 -9.37 10.54 0.02
N GLU A 167 -9.96 10.92 -1.10
CA GLU A 167 -11.41 11.06 -1.26
C GLU A 167 -12.12 9.71 -1.09
N ASN A 168 -11.41 8.60 -1.32
CA ASN A 168 -11.92 7.27 -1.09
C ASN A 168 -11.86 6.93 0.41
N MET A 169 -12.98 7.14 1.12
CA MET A 169 -13.10 6.87 2.55
C MET A 169 -12.74 5.42 2.94
N ALA A 170 -12.90 4.45 2.04
CA ALA A 170 -12.54 3.06 2.33
C ALA A 170 -11.02 2.88 2.53
N LEU A 171 -10.21 3.79 1.97
CA LEU A 171 -8.75 3.69 1.91
C LEU A 171 -8.04 4.62 2.90
N ARG A 172 -8.74 5.54 3.57
CA ARG A 172 -8.11 6.55 4.45
C ARG A 172 -7.27 5.96 5.57
N HIS A 173 -7.69 4.83 6.12
CA HIS A 173 -6.98 4.09 7.16
C HIS A 173 -6.28 2.85 6.61
N SER A 174 -5.85 2.89 5.36
CA SER A 174 -4.95 1.86 4.83
C SER A 174 -3.61 1.89 5.57
N VAL A 175 -2.93 0.76 5.53
CA VAL A 175 -1.54 0.61 5.97
C VAL A 175 -0.73 0.21 4.74
N MET A 176 0.47 0.76 4.59
CA MET A 176 1.41 0.34 3.56
C MET A 176 2.62 -0.31 4.20
N THR A 177 3.08 -1.41 3.61
CA THR A 177 4.29 -2.12 4.00
C THR A 177 5.24 -2.12 2.81
N LEU A 178 6.47 -1.63 2.97
CA LEU A 178 7.38 -1.46 1.83
C LEU A 178 7.95 -2.77 1.27
N ILE A 179 8.02 -3.81 2.11
CA ILE A 179 8.60 -5.12 1.78
C ILE A 179 7.79 -6.24 2.42
N ASP A 180 8.08 -7.48 2.04
CA ASP A 180 7.58 -8.67 2.72
C ASP A 180 8.05 -8.68 4.18
N GLN A 181 7.10 -8.60 5.11
CA GLN A 181 7.38 -8.55 6.54
C GLN A 181 7.78 -9.88 7.16
N ILE A 182 7.54 -11.00 6.47
CA ILE A 182 7.97 -12.32 6.94
C ILE A 182 9.45 -12.47 6.64
N LYS A 183 9.84 -12.25 5.39
CA LYS A 183 11.20 -12.46 4.90
C LYS A 183 12.14 -11.31 5.20
N LEU A 184 11.64 -10.07 5.16
CA LEU A 184 12.42 -8.84 5.29
C LEU A 184 13.58 -8.73 4.29
N GLU A 185 13.42 -9.39 3.13
CA GLU A 185 14.42 -9.39 2.07
C GLU A 185 14.21 -8.18 1.13
N PRO A 186 15.29 -7.55 0.65
CA PRO A 186 15.21 -6.57 -0.43
C PRO A 186 14.62 -7.21 -1.70
N PRO A 187 13.83 -6.44 -2.47
CA PRO A 187 13.43 -6.89 -3.80
C PRO A 187 14.65 -6.97 -4.71
N LYS A 188 14.55 -7.77 -5.77
CA LYS A 188 15.55 -7.78 -6.83
C LYS A 188 15.51 -6.46 -7.58
N SER A 189 16.65 -5.78 -7.65
CA SER A 189 16.83 -4.45 -8.25
C SER A 189 16.71 -4.43 -9.79
N ARG A 190 16.47 -5.60 -10.41
CA ARG A 190 16.38 -5.80 -11.87
C ARG A 190 15.41 -4.88 -12.60
N MET A 191 14.42 -4.32 -11.90
CA MET A 191 13.46 -3.39 -12.51
C MET A 191 14.06 -2.01 -12.76
N ILE A 192 15.07 -1.61 -11.99
CA ILE A 192 15.83 -0.40 -12.26
C ILE A 192 16.85 -0.71 -13.37
N LYS A 193 16.60 -0.13 -14.55
CA LYS A 193 17.45 -0.32 -15.73
C LYS A 193 18.70 0.56 -15.63
N ASN A 194 19.78 0.14 -16.28
CA ASN A 194 20.98 0.94 -16.50
C ASN A 194 21.73 1.41 -15.23
N ILE A 195 21.48 0.80 -14.08
CA ILE A 195 22.35 0.95 -12.90
C ILE A 195 23.52 -0.03 -12.95
N SER A 196 24.64 0.38 -12.36
CA SER A 196 25.86 -0.41 -12.21
C SER A 196 25.64 -1.67 -11.38
N GLU A 197 26.48 -2.69 -11.59
CA GLU A 197 26.45 -3.92 -10.79
C GLU A 197 26.73 -3.66 -9.30
N SER A 198 27.60 -2.67 -9.02
CA SER A 198 27.86 -2.22 -7.65
C SER A 198 26.60 -1.68 -6.98
N ALA A 199 25.81 -0.84 -7.68
CA ALA A 199 24.54 -0.34 -7.18
C ALA A 199 23.52 -1.46 -6.99
N ARG A 200 23.43 -2.43 -7.92
CA ARG A 200 22.57 -3.61 -7.77
C ARG A 200 22.88 -4.39 -6.50
N LYS A 201 24.16 -4.72 -6.30
CA LYS A 201 24.63 -5.45 -5.12
C LYS A 201 24.35 -4.67 -3.84
N HIS A 202 24.55 -3.36 -3.85
CA HIS A 202 24.23 -2.51 -2.70
C HIS A 202 22.73 -2.60 -2.36
N LEU A 203 21.85 -2.40 -3.35
CA LEU A 203 20.40 -2.48 -3.18
C LEU A 203 19.90 -3.88 -2.76
N GLU A 204 20.59 -4.95 -3.15
CA GLU A 204 20.16 -6.33 -2.83
C GLU A 204 20.76 -6.86 -1.52
N THR A 205 21.62 -6.10 -0.85
CA THR A 205 22.22 -6.46 0.45
C THR A 205 21.71 -5.63 1.62
N ARG A 206 20.73 -4.75 1.37
CA ARG A 206 20.10 -3.92 2.39
C ARG A 206 19.38 -4.76 3.44
N ASN A 207 19.44 -4.28 4.67
CA ASN A 207 18.75 -4.88 5.80
C ASN A 207 17.55 -4.04 6.19
N PHE A 208 16.41 -4.71 6.35
CA PHE A 208 15.19 -4.07 6.78
C PHE A 208 14.75 -4.58 8.14
N THR A 209 14.22 -3.67 8.95
CA THR A 209 13.52 -4.04 10.17
C THR A 209 12.01 -3.92 9.95
N ARG A 210 11.27 -4.80 10.61
CA ARG A 210 9.82 -4.86 10.46
C ARG A 210 9.16 -3.58 10.95
N GLU A 211 9.73 -2.90 11.95
CA GLU A 211 9.18 -1.66 12.52
C GLU A 211 9.16 -0.54 11.49
N LYS A 212 10.28 -0.35 10.78
CA LYS A 212 10.54 0.85 9.99
C LYS A 212 9.94 0.85 8.59
N THR A 213 9.32 -0.26 8.20
CA THR A 213 8.81 -0.48 6.85
C THR A 213 7.29 -0.29 6.73
N HIS A 214 6.66 0.33 7.73
CA HIS A 214 5.20 0.45 7.85
C HIS A 214 4.74 1.89 7.99
N PHE A 215 3.70 2.25 7.26
CA PHE A 215 3.05 3.55 7.35
C PHE A 215 1.54 3.39 7.45
N CYS A 216 0.92 4.15 8.33
CA CYS A 216 -0.53 4.13 8.53
C CYS A 216 -1.17 5.44 8.05
N GLY A 217 -2.28 5.30 7.32
CA GLY A 217 -3.02 6.41 6.75
C GLY A 217 -2.56 6.74 5.34
N ILE A 218 -3.51 6.94 4.42
CA ILE A 218 -3.24 7.09 2.99
C ILE A 218 -2.19 8.18 2.68
N ASP A 219 -2.25 9.32 3.37
CA ASP A 219 -1.32 10.44 3.18
C ASP A 219 0.11 10.02 3.56
N ASN A 220 0.26 9.39 4.72
CA ASN A 220 1.57 8.93 5.22
C ASN A 220 2.10 7.73 4.41
N CYS A 221 1.24 6.93 3.79
CA CYS A 221 1.68 5.79 2.99
C CYS A 221 2.47 6.22 1.76
N LEU A 222 1.95 7.16 0.96
CA LEU A 222 2.65 7.62 -0.24
C LEU A 222 3.87 8.47 0.11
N GLU A 223 3.75 9.36 1.10
CA GLU A 223 4.86 10.17 1.57
C GLU A 223 5.98 9.30 2.19
N GLY A 224 5.61 8.29 2.97
CA GLY A 224 6.56 7.34 3.57
C GLY A 224 7.29 6.52 2.52
N LEU A 225 6.59 6.08 1.46
CA LEU A 225 7.23 5.43 0.30
C LEU A 225 8.20 6.39 -0.40
N LEU A 226 7.78 7.62 -0.69
CA LEU A 226 8.62 8.64 -1.33
C LEU A 226 9.90 8.90 -0.53
N TYR A 227 9.79 9.22 0.76
CA TYR A 227 10.95 9.53 1.59
C TYR A 227 11.85 8.33 1.82
N SER A 228 11.28 7.13 1.86
CA SER A 228 12.10 5.91 1.88
C SER A 228 12.88 5.76 0.59
N ILE A 229 12.29 6.02 -0.59
CA ILE A 229 13.01 6.03 -1.88
C ILE A 229 14.14 7.07 -1.87
N VAL A 230 13.86 8.30 -1.44
CA VAL A 230 14.86 9.37 -1.38
C VAL A 230 16.01 9.00 -0.43
N LEU A 231 15.71 8.40 0.72
CA LEU A 231 16.73 7.94 1.66
C LEU A 231 17.68 6.93 1.02
N GLU A 232 17.13 5.95 0.32
CA GLU A 232 17.91 4.91 -0.38
C GLU A 232 18.79 5.50 -1.48
N ILE A 233 18.28 6.49 -2.21
CA ILE A 233 19.03 7.20 -3.24
C ILE A 233 20.18 8.00 -2.61
N ARG A 234 19.95 8.69 -1.48
CA ARG A 234 21.01 9.40 -0.74
C ARG A 234 22.10 8.45 -0.29
N ASP A 235 21.72 7.32 0.28
CA ASP A 235 22.65 6.30 0.76
C ASP A 235 23.50 5.75 -0.39
N LEU A 236 22.91 5.51 -1.56
CA LEU A 236 23.65 5.18 -2.78
C LEU A 236 24.60 6.32 -3.21
N GLY A 237 24.13 7.57 -3.20
CA GLY A 237 24.85 8.75 -3.64
C GLY A 237 26.02 9.15 -2.74
N ASN A 238 26.06 8.69 -1.48
CA ASN A 238 27.17 8.89 -0.55
C ASN A 238 28.47 8.21 -1.03
N TYR A 239 28.36 7.21 -1.91
CA TYR A 239 29.51 6.55 -2.52
C TYR A 239 29.85 7.20 -3.86
N SER A 240 31.06 7.75 -3.98
CA SER A 240 31.48 8.49 -5.18
C SER A 240 31.33 7.69 -6.48
N TRP A 241 31.54 6.37 -6.44
CA TRP A 241 31.43 5.48 -7.58
C TRP A 241 29.99 5.07 -7.95
N MET A 242 28.97 5.39 -7.12
CA MET A 242 27.54 5.11 -7.40
C MET A 242 26.72 6.40 -7.56
N LYS A 243 27.35 7.58 -7.54
CA LYS A 243 26.67 8.87 -7.68
C LYS A 243 25.87 8.98 -8.98
N ASN A 244 26.40 8.45 -10.08
CA ASN A 244 25.68 8.43 -11.36
C ASN A 244 24.43 7.51 -11.32
N ASP A 245 24.49 6.41 -10.58
CA ASP A 245 23.34 5.52 -10.39
C ASP A 245 22.23 6.22 -9.58
N ALA A 246 22.60 6.93 -8.51
CA ALA A 246 21.67 7.74 -7.72
C ALA A 246 20.99 8.83 -8.58
N ASN A 247 21.77 9.55 -9.39
CA ASN A 247 21.24 10.56 -10.31
C ASN A 247 20.30 9.95 -11.36
N LEU A 248 20.62 8.75 -11.87
CA LEU A 248 19.76 8.04 -12.81
C LEU A 248 18.40 7.70 -12.18
N ILE A 249 18.39 7.20 -10.95
CA ILE A 249 17.14 6.91 -10.23
C ILE A 249 16.34 8.21 -9.98
N LEU A 250 17.01 9.28 -9.55
CA LEU A 250 16.38 10.60 -9.36
C LEU A 250 15.83 11.21 -10.64
N SER A 251 16.28 10.77 -11.81
CA SER A 251 15.83 11.28 -13.11
C SER A 251 14.50 10.68 -13.59
N ALA A 252 13.96 9.66 -12.91
CA ALA A 252 12.69 9.03 -13.29
C ALA A 252 11.51 10.03 -13.30
N ARG A 253 10.76 10.09 -14.40
CA ARG A 253 9.62 11.03 -14.57
C ARG A 253 8.35 10.37 -15.07
N THR A 254 8.45 9.33 -15.88
CA THR A 254 7.28 8.65 -16.48
C THR A 254 6.63 7.66 -15.51
N ASP A 255 5.39 7.26 -15.77
CA ASP A 255 4.68 6.29 -14.91
C ASP A 255 5.45 4.96 -14.83
N ASP A 256 5.99 4.50 -15.97
CA ASP A 256 6.76 3.25 -16.05
C ASP A 256 8.10 3.35 -15.32
N GLU A 257 8.81 4.48 -15.42
CA GLU A 257 10.06 4.69 -14.68
C GLU A 257 9.83 4.75 -13.17
N ILE A 258 8.82 5.49 -12.71
CA ILE A 258 8.48 5.54 -11.28
C ILE A 258 8.05 4.15 -10.78
N ASN A 259 7.27 3.41 -11.56
CA ASN A 259 6.88 2.04 -11.23
C ASN A 259 8.10 1.10 -11.15
N GLN A 260 9.10 1.28 -12.03
CA GLN A 260 10.36 0.55 -12.00
C GLN A 260 11.19 0.88 -10.75
N VAL A 261 11.28 2.16 -10.37
CA VAL A 261 11.96 2.60 -9.15
C VAL A 261 11.28 2.01 -7.92
N ILE A 262 9.95 2.14 -7.80
CA ILE A 262 9.18 1.61 -6.66
C ILE A 262 9.40 0.10 -6.52
N ASN A 263 9.23 -0.68 -7.60
CA ASN A 263 9.32 -2.14 -7.53
C ASN A 263 10.76 -2.67 -7.52
N GLY A 264 11.74 -1.83 -7.88
CA GLY A 264 13.16 -2.17 -7.85
C GLY A 264 13.81 -1.86 -6.50
N LEU A 265 13.36 -0.80 -5.82
CA LEU A 265 13.81 -0.45 -4.47
C LEU A 265 12.99 -1.15 -3.39
N PHE A 266 11.68 -1.26 -3.61
CA PHE A 266 10.69 -1.79 -2.68
C PHE A 266 9.72 -2.74 -3.39
N ARG A 267 8.74 -3.28 -2.65
CA ARG A 267 7.60 -3.99 -3.23
C ARG A 267 6.37 -3.69 -2.36
N PRO A 268 5.87 -2.44 -2.43
CA PRO A 268 4.87 -1.99 -1.48
C PRO A 268 3.56 -2.76 -1.61
N GLU A 269 3.05 -3.17 -0.46
CA GLU A 269 1.73 -3.77 -0.29
C GLU A 269 0.85 -2.82 0.51
N VAL A 270 -0.33 -2.52 -0.02
CA VAL A 270 -1.35 -1.73 0.66
C VAL A 270 -2.37 -2.68 1.29
N ARG A 271 -2.69 -2.43 2.55
CA ARG A 271 -3.59 -3.23 3.37
C ARG A 271 -4.75 -2.38 3.84
N VAL A 272 -5.96 -2.85 3.61
CA VAL A 272 -7.18 -2.17 4.05
C VAL A 272 -7.92 -3.04 5.07
N PRO A 273 -8.23 -2.51 6.27
CA PRO A 273 -8.87 -3.30 7.32
C PRO A 273 -10.24 -3.86 6.91
N LYS A 274 -10.45 -5.15 7.19
CA LYS A 274 -11.68 -5.95 7.09
C LYS A 274 -12.31 -6.10 5.71
N MET A 275 -12.62 -5.01 5.02
CA MET A 275 -13.26 -5.04 3.70
C MET A 275 -13.08 -3.75 2.92
N VAL A 276 -13.18 -3.85 1.60
CA VAL A 276 -13.21 -2.72 0.67
C VAL A 276 -14.51 -2.78 -0.13
N GLY A 277 -15.23 -1.65 -0.16
CA GLY A 277 -16.47 -1.52 -0.91
C GLY A 277 -16.41 -0.29 -1.80
N ILE A 278 -16.34 -0.48 -3.11
CA ILE A 278 -16.23 0.61 -4.10
C ILE A 278 -17.44 0.58 -5.03
N PRO A 279 -18.15 1.71 -5.20
CA PRO A 279 -19.28 1.78 -6.13
C PRO A 279 -18.85 1.55 -7.58
N SER A 280 -19.78 1.04 -8.40
CA SER A 280 -19.58 0.94 -9.84
C SER A 280 -19.16 2.29 -10.45
N GLY A 281 -18.22 2.25 -11.41
CA GLY A 281 -17.63 3.44 -12.04
C GLY A 281 -16.43 4.06 -11.30
N PHE A 282 -16.12 3.62 -10.08
CA PHE A 282 -14.97 4.11 -9.30
C PHE A 282 -13.81 3.10 -9.18
N TYR A 283 -13.85 2.04 -9.98
CA TYR A 283 -12.78 1.06 -10.11
C TYR A 283 -12.69 0.59 -11.57
N GLN A 284 -11.56 0.03 -11.95
CA GLN A 284 -11.35 -0.62 -13.24
C GLN A 284 -11.30 -2.13 -13.03
N VAL A 285 -11.85 -2.88 -13.98
CA VAL A 285 -11.80 -4.34 -13.97
C VAL A 285 -11.19 -4.86 -15.26
N THR A 286 -10.27 -5.81 -15.12
CA THR A 286 -9.75 -6.60 -16.24
C THR A 286 -10.10 -8.06 -15.93
N MET A 287 -11.00 -8.62 -16.72
CA MET A 287 -11.41 -10.03 -16.60
C MET A 287 -10.72 -10.82 -17.70
N ASN A 288 -9.77 -11.69 -17.32
CA ASN A 288 -9.12 -12.58 -18.27
C ASN A 288 -9.88 -13.91 -18.28
N LYS A 289 -10.32 -14.34 -19.47
CA LYS A 289 -10.87 -15.69 -19.64
C LYS A 289 -9.71 -16.68 -19.52
N ARG A 290 -9.91 -17.81 -18.83
CA ARG A 290 -8.99 -18.95 -18.94
C ARG A 290 -8.96 -19.36 -20.41
N PHE A 291 -7.77 -19.41 -21.00
CA PHE A 291 -7.52 -20.17 -22.22
C PHE A 291 -7.44 -21.65 -21.84
#